data_AF-A0A352XXS4-F1
#
_entry.id   AF-A0A352XXS4-F1
#
_cell.length_a   1.000
_cell.length_b   1.000
_cell.length_c   1.000
_cell.angle_alpha   90.00
_cell.angle_beta   90.00
_cell.angle_gamma   90.00
#
_symmetry.space_group_name_H-M   'P 1'
#
loop_
_entity.id
_entity.type
_entity.pdbx_description
1 polymer ?
#
loop_
_entity_poly.entity_id
_entity_poly.type
_entity_poly.pdbx_seq_one_letter_code
_entity_poly.pdbx_strand_id
1 'polypeptide(L)'
;MQLTTLEIAQRCQKTERTVQRWIQHNKIKALHIQGNLYEVDEDDLQPFLPHEVVDSLSERISALEDRLSTLEHLVAQLSTPMRAAQPRAPRAALGTSEKTVTLPGDLVVSSLFATVHGIAPTTVHKAIDSGRLAAVAGNWIVGRATVKHALDAAGRAQFFTLYRENSHFQHCQDCPHDEV
;
A
#
# COMPACT_ATOMS: atom_id res chain seq x y z
N MET A 1 45.57 -10.73 1.28
CA MET A 1 45.26 -9.28 1.12
C MET A 1 45.66 -8.51 2.37
N GLN A 2 46.00 -7.22 2.29
CA GLN A 2 46.40 -6.41 3.45
C GLN A 2 45.20 -5.61 3.96
N LEU A 3 44.81 -5.83 5.21
CA LEU A 3 43.67 -5.18 5.85
C LEU A 3 44.04 -4.76 7.27
N THR A 4 43.47 -3.65 7.71
CA THR A 4 43.49 -3.23 9.11
C THR A 4 42.47 -4.02 9.93
N THR A 5 42.64 -4.05 11.27
CA THR A 5 41.63 -4.65 12.17
C THR A 5 40.24 -4.04 12.00
N LEU A 6 40.17 -2.74 11.71
CA LEU A 6 38.93 -2.02 11.44
C LEU A 6 38.26 -2.51 10.16
N GLU A 7 39.01 -2.67 9.07
CA GLU A 7 38.46 -3.13 7.78
C GLU A 7 37.98 -4.58 7.87
N ILE A 8 38.72 -5.45 8.56
CA ILE A 8 38.29 -6.83 8.83
C ILE A 8 36.99 -6.81 9.65
N ALA A 9 36.92 -5.95 10.68
CA ALA A 9 35.74 -5.83 11.54
C ALA A 9 34.49 -5.38 10.75
N GLN A 10 34.66 -4.42 9.84
CA GLN A 10 33.59 -3.96 8.96
C GLN A 10 33.08 -5.08 8.05
N ARG A 11 33.98 -5.83 7.40
CA ARG A 11 33.60 -6.94 6.50
C ARG A 11 32.86 -8.06 7.22
N CYS A 12 33.31 -8.43 8.42
CA CYS A 12 32.66 -9.46 9.23
C CYS A 12 31.46 -8.95 10.04
N GLN A 13 31.13 -7.66 9.97
CA GLN A 13 30.12 -6.99 10.82
C GLN A 13 30.32 -7.28 12.33
N LYS A 14 31.57 -7.21 12.79
CA LYS A 14 31.96 -7.38 14.20
C LYS A 14 32.70 -6.15 14.71
N THR A 15 33.01 -6.15 16.01
CA THR A 15 33.86 -5.11 16.61
C THR A 15 35.34 -5.43 16.39
N GLU A 16 36.19 -4.39 16.34
CA GLU A 16 37.65 -4.57 16.26
C GLU A 16 38.19 -5.45 17.38
N ARG A 17 37.66 -5.31 18.60
CA ARG A 17 38.00 -6.16 19.75
C ARG A 17 37.74 -7.64 19.48
N THR A 18 36.66 -7.96 18.76
CA THR A 18 36.30 -9.34 18.39
C THR A 18 37.29 -9.89 17.37
N VAL A 19 37.65 -9.08 16.37
CA VAL A 19 38.64 -9.45 15.35
C VAL A 19 40.02 -9.65 15.97
N GLN A 20 40.47 -8.74 16.82
CA GLN A 20 41.73 -8.89 17.56
C GLN A 20 41.75 -10.18 18.37
N ARG A 21 40.64 -10.51 19.03
CA ARG A 21 40.48 -11.79 19.75
C ARG A 21 40.57 -12.98 18.80
N TRP A 22 39.99 -12.92 17.60
CA TRP A 22 40.08 -13.98 16.61
C TRP A 22 41.50 -14.20 16.10
N ILE A 23 42.25 -13.12 15.87
CA ILE A 23 43.67 -13.17 15.50
C ILE A 23 44.50 -13.79 16.64
N GLN A 24 44.30 -13.34 17.89
CA GLN A 24 45.00 -13.86 19.07
C GLN A 24 44.74 -15.35 19.31
N HIS A 25 43.52 -15.82 19.04
CA HIS A 25 43.16 -17.24 19.17
C HIS A 25 43.39 -18.04 17.89
N ASN A 26 44.08 -17.47 16.89
CA ASN A 26 44.41 -18.11 15.62
C ASN A 26 43.18 -18.67 14.87
N LYS A 27 42.02 -18.00 15.02
CA LYS A 27 40.79 -18.31 14.29
C LYS A 27 40.79 -17.74 12.86
N ILE A 28 41.47 -16.63 12.68
CA ILE A 28 41.78 -16.03 11.38
C ILE A 28 43.29 -16.04 11.28
N LYS A 29 43.84 -16.62 10.22
CA LYS A 29 45.29 -16.57 9.99
C LYS A 29 45.61 -15.17 9.47
N ALA A 30 46.18 -14.36 10.34
CA ALA A 30 46.55 -13.00 10.05
C ALA A 30 48.05 -12.82 10.33
N LEU A 31 48.83 -12.48 9.31
CA LEU A 31 50.24 -12.14 9.48
C LEU A 31 50.35 -10.66 9.83
N HIS A 32 50.96 -10.34 10.96
CA HIS A 32 51.21 -8.96 11.35
C HIS A 32 52.30 -8.36 10.46
N ILE A 33 52.02 -7.24 9.80
CA ILE A 33 52.99 -6.54 8.95
C ILE A 33 53.59 -5.38 9.73
N GLN A 34 52.80 -4.33 9.98
CA GLN A 34 53.26 -3.11 10.64
C GLN A 34 52.09 -2.34 11.24
N GLY A 35 52.24 -1.89 12.49
CA GLY A 35 51.19 -1.15 13.19
C GLY A 35 49.92 -1.98 13.35
N ASN A 36 48.80 -1.48 12.80
CA ASN A 36 47.50 -2.15 12.82
C ASN A 36 47.17 -2.89 11.51
N LEU A 37 48.15 -3.08 10.63
CA LEU A 37 47.99 -3.73 9.33
C LEU A 37 48.31 -5.23 9.41
N TYR A 38 47.41 -6.05 8.89
CA TYR A 38 47.53 -7.50 8.85
C TYR A 38 47.35 -8.01 7.43
N GLU A 39 48.12 -9.03 7.05
CA GLU A 39 47.86 -9.82 5.86
C GLU A 39 46.95 -10.98 6.20
N VAL A 40 45.79 -11.05 5.54
CA VAL A 40 44.78 -12.08 5.76
C VAL A 40 44.37 -12.68 4.42
N ASP A 41 44.14 -13.99 4.39
CA ASP A 41 43.55 -14.66 3.22
C ASP A 41 42.04 -14.39 3.14
N GLU A 42 41.50 -14.23 1.93
CA GLU A 42 40.06 -14.05 1.73
C GLU A 42 39.27 -15.29 2.16
N ASP A 43 39.84 -16.47 1.92
CA ASP A 43 39.22 -17.75 2.25
C ASP A 43 39.12 -17.93 3.78
N ASP A 44 40.08 -17.42 4.54
CA ASP A 44 40.05 -17.47 6.01
C ASP A 44 39.02 -16.49 6.60
N LEU A 45 38.58 -15.48 5.84
CA LEU A 45 37.54 -14.54 6.25
C LEU A 45 36.13 -15.04 5.95
N GLN A 46 35.94 -15.85 4.90
CA GLN A 46 34.63 -16.36 4.48
C GLN A 46 33.77 -16.90 5.64
N PRO A 47 34.27 -17.77 6.54
CA PRO A 47 33.46 -18.33 7.62
C PRO A 47 32.90 -17.29 8.60
N PHE A 48 33.49 -16.10 8.63
CA PHE A 48 33.12 -15.00 9.52
C PHE A 48 32.34 -13.90 8.82
N LEU A 49 32.24 -13.96 7.49
CA LEU A 49 31.38 -13.06 6.74
C LEU A 49 29.91 -13.38 7.05
N PRO A 50 29.02 -12.39 7.08
CA PRO A 50 27.59 -12.60 7.29
C PRO A 50 27.00 -13.46 6.14
N HIS A 51 26.71 -14.74 6.41
CA HIS A 51 26.23 -15.68 5.39
C HIS A 51 24.70 -15.90 5.37
N GLU A 52 23.94 -15.38 6.34
CA GLU A 52 22.59 -15.96 6.60
C GLU A 52 21.39 -15.09 6.26
N VAL A 53 21.56 -13.90 5.68
CA VAL A 53 20.38 -13.05 5.38
C VAL A 53 20.24 -12.74 3.89
N VAL A 54 21.28 -12.97 3.09
CA VAL A 54 21.27 -12.55 1.67
C VAL A 54 20.43 -13.49 0.83
N ASP A 55 20.49 -14.80 1.02
CA ASP A 55 19.72 -15.74 0.20
C ASP A 55 18.23 -15.71 0.52
N SER A 56 17.86 -15.69 1.82
CA SER A 56 16.47 -15.59 2.25
C SER A 56 15.85 -14.23 1.89
N LEU A 57 16.62 -13.13 1.96
CA LEU A 57 16.14 -11.83 1.50
C LEU A 57 16.09 -11.74 -0.02
N SER A 58 17.03 -12.33 -0.74
CA SER A 58 17.03 -12.33 -2.21
C SER A 58 15.85 -13.14 -2.76
N GLU A 59 15.56 -14.30 -2.17
CA GLU A 59 14.38 -15.10 -2.51
C GLU A 59 13.08 -14.35 -2.17
N ARG A 60 13.03 -13.67 -1.03
CA ARG A 60 11.89 -12.84 -0.64
C ARG A 60 11.73 -11.61 -1.55
N ILE A 61 12.82 -10.99 -1.97
CA ILE A 61 12.80 -9.85 -2.90
C ILE A 61 12.28 -10.31 -4.26
N SER A 62 12.82 -11.41 -4.80
CA SER A 62 12.37 -11.97 -6.07
C SER A 62 10.88 -12.34 -6.04
N ALA A 63 10.40 -12.96 -4.96
CA ALA A 63 8.98 -13.27 -4.79
C ALA A 63 8.09 -12.01 -4.70
N LEU A 64 8.60 -10.92 -4.12
CA LEU A 64 7.88 -9.65 -4.04
C LEU A 64 7.86 -8.92 -5.40
N GLU A 65 8.95 -8.99 -6.17
CA GLU A 65 9.05 -8.43 -7.51
C GLU A 65 8.10 -9.12 -8.49
N ASP A 66 8.03 -10.46 -8.47
CA ASP A 66 7.08 -11.24 -9.28
C ASP A 66 5.63 -10.87 -8.96
N ARG A 67 5.33 -10.68 -7.67
CA ARG A 67 4.00 -10.29 -7.22
C ARG A 67 3.63 -8.87 -7.66
N LEU A 68 4.59 -7.93 -7.61
CA LEU A 68 4.40 -6.57 -8.12
C LEU A 68 4.15 -6.57 -9.64
N SER A 69 4.96 -7.31 -10.41
CA SER A 69 4.77 -7.43 -11.86
C SER A 69 3.38 -7.99 -12.21
N THR A 70 2.92 -8.99 -11.46
CA THR A 70 1.58 -9.56 -11.63
C THR A 70 0.48 -8.52 -11.35
N LEU A 71 0.62 -7.76 -10.26
CA LEU A 71 -0.35 -6.73 -9.89
C LEU A 71 -0.37 -5.58 -10.89
N GLU A 72 0.78 -5.12 -11.35
CA GLU A 72 0.89 -4.10 -12.41
C GLU A 72 0.22 -4.57 -13.69
N HIS A 73 0.41 -5.84 -14.07
CA HIS A 73 -0.24 -6.40 -15.24
C HIS A 73 -1.77 -6.45 -15.10
N LEU A 74 -2.28 -6.88 -13.94
CA LEU A 74 -3.72 -6.88 -13.66
C LEU A 74 -4.31 -5.47 -13.65
N VAL A 75 -3.62 -4.50 -13.04
CA VAL A 75 -4.02 -3.10 -13.06
C VAL A 75 -4.02 -2.57 -14.48
N ALA A 76 -3.01 -2.89 -15.31
CA ALA A 76 -2.99 -2.49 -16.71
C ALA A 76 -4.16 -3.09 -17.49
N GLN A 77 -4.48 -4.38 -17.30
CA GLN A 77 -5.63 -5.02 -17.95
C GLN A 77 -6.96 -4.38 -17.55
N LEU A 78 -7.16 -4.14 -16.25
CA LEU A 78 -8.39 -3.52 -15.72
C LEU A 78 -8.49 -2.02 -16.06
N SER A 79 -7.35 -1.35 -16.20
CA SER A 79 -7.25 0.06 -16.54
C SER A 79 -7.19 0.31 -18.05
N THR A 80 -7.17 -0.73 -18.88
CA THR A 80 -7.28 -0.56 -20.34
C THR A 80 -8.74 -0.22 -20.65
N PRO A 81 -9.09 1.03 -20.98
CA PRO A 81 -10.44 1.30 -21.47
C PRO A 81 -10.60 0.52 -22.78
N MET A 82 -11.72 -0.21 -22.93
CA MET A 82 -12.15 -0.76 -24.22
C MET A 82 -12.21 0.35 -25.28
N ARG A 83 -11.08 0.64 -25.92
CA ARG A 83 -10.98 1.47 -27.12
C ARG A 83 -11.17 0.55 -28.32
N ALA A 84 -12.42 0.21 -28.57
CA ALA A 84 -12.84 -0.18 -29.90
C ALA A 84 -13.06 1.12 -30.72
N ALA A 85 -12.19 1.30 -31.72
CA ALA A 85 -12.35 2.08 -32.96
C ALA A 85 -13.17 3.40 -32.91
N GLN A 86 -12.47 4.53 -32.98
CA GLN A 86 -13.04 5.79 -33.47
C GLN A 86 -12.66 5.98 -34.95
N PRO A 87 -13.62 5.96 -35.91
CA PRO A 87 -13.49 6.70 -37.15
C PRO A 87 -13.77 8.18 -36.89
N ARG A 88 -12.98 9.05 -37.53
CA ARG A 88 -13.11 10.51 -37.45
C ARG A 88 -14.30 11.04 -38.26
N ALA A 89 -14.84 12.15 -37.76
CA ALA A 89 -15.66 13.22 -38.38
C ALA A 89 -17.20 13.11 -38.29
N PRO A 90 -17.97 14.23 -38.37
CA PRO A 90 -17.65 15.64 -38.08
C PRO A 90 -18.60 16.27 -37.02
N ARG A 91 -18.25 17.50 -36.60
CA ARG A 91 -19.07 18.38 -35.76
C ARG A 91 -20.48 18.60 -36.35
N ALA A 92 -21.51 18.19 -35.61
CA ALA A 92 -22.77 18.90 -35.34
C ALA A 92 -23.93 17.90 -35.16
N ALA A 93 -24.48 17.79 -33.94
CA ALA A 93 -25.91 17.69 -33.69
C ALA A 93 -26.14 17.58 -32.17
N LEU A 94 -27.07 18.39 -31.67
CA LEU A 94 -27.71 18.23 -30.38
C LEU A 94 -28.40 16.86 -30.29
N GLY A 95 -28.32 16.19 -29.12
CA GLY A 95 -29.36 15.27 -28.66
C GLY A 95 -28.95 13.86 -28.23
N THR A 96 -28.83 13.68 -26.90
CA THR A 96 -29.38 12.58 -26.06
C THR A 96 -28.92 11.12 -26.24
N SER A 97 -28.28 10.56 -25.19
CA SER A 97 -28.87 9.56 -24.28
C SER A 97 -27.78 8.85 -23.43
N GLU A 98 -27.25 9.51 -22.40
CA GLU A 98 -26.65 8.78 -21.28
C GLU A 98 -27.79 8.48 -20.31
N LYS A 99 -28.15 7.20 -20.17
CA LYS A 99 -29.24 6.76 -19.31
C LYS A 99 -29.01 7.28 -17.89
N THR A 100 -29.79 8.28 -17.52
CA THR A 100 -30.08 8.65 -16.14
C THR A 100 -30.64 7.42 -15.43
N VAL A 101 -29.82 6.70 -14.68
CA VAL A 101 -30.26 5.54 -13.91
C VAL A 101 -30.72 6.01 -12.54
N THR A 102 -31.95 5.68 -12.17
CA THR A 102 -32.46 5.84 -10.81
C THR A 102 -31.58 5.05 -9.85
N LEU A 103 -31.28 5.58 -8.67
CA LEU A 103 -30.42 4.91 -7.70
C LEU A 103 -30.95 3.49 -7.39
N PRO A 104 -30.12 2.44 -7.56
CA PRO A 104 -30.46 1.08 -7.14
C PRO A 104 -30.91 1.03 -5.67
N GLY A 105 -31.90 0.18 -5.35
CA GLY A 105 -32.54 0.17 -4.02
C GLY A 105 -31.64 -0.31 -2.88
N ASP A 106 -30.53 -0.99 -3.19
CA ASP A 106 -29.50 -1.42 -2.25
C ASP A 106 -28.48 -0.32 -1.92
N LEU A 107 -28.43 0.74 -2.75
CA LEU A 107 -27.53 1.88 -2.59
C LEU A 107 -28.23 3.06 -1.94
N VAL A 108 -27.50 3.76 -1.08
CA VAL A 108 -27.99 4.95 -0.38
C VAL A 108 -27.12 6.15 -0.73
N VAL A 109 -27.74 7.29 -1.04
CA VAL A 109 -27.01 8.54 -1.31
C VAL A 109 -26.16 8.93 -0.10
N SER A 110 -24.86 9.05 -0.28
CA SER A 110 -23.91 9.28 0.83
C SER A 110 -24.19 10.59 1.58
N SER A 111 -24.57 11.66 0.88
CA SER A 111 -24.86 12.97 1.48
C SER A 111 -26.15 12.99 2.30
N LEU A 112 -27.20 12.29 1.84
CA LEU A 112 -28.44 12.12 2.61
C LEU A 112 -28.19 11.23 3.83
N PHE A 113 -27.48 10.12 3.64
CA PHE A 113 -27.11 9.23 4.73
C PHE A 113 -26.32 9.94 5.83
N ALA A 114 -25.35 10.78 5.44
CA ALA A 114 -24.57 11.60 6.36
C ALA A 114 -25.46 12.54 7.18
N THR A 115 -26.40 13.20 6.51
CA THR A 115 -27.30 14.19 7.12
C THR A 115 -28.22 13.54 8.16
N VAL A 116 -28.76 12.36 7.85
CA VAL A 116 -29.59 11.58 8.79
C VAL A 116 -28.80 11.18 10.05
N HIS A 117 -27.50 10.96 9.93
CA HIS A 117 -26.63 10.57 11.05
C HIS A 117 -25.89 11.76 11.69
N GLY A 118 -26.27 13.00 11.38
CA GLY A 118 -25.67 14.20 11.98
C GLY A 118 -24.22 14.50 11.54
N ILE A 119 -23.75 13.87 10.48
CA ILE A 119 -22.41 14.08 9.93
C ILE A 119 -22.48 15.03 8.72
N ALA A 120 -21.62 16.05 8.70
CA ALA A 120 -21.56 16.99 7.59
C ALA A 120 -21.21 16.26 6.27
N PRO A 121 -21.96 16.47 5.17
CA PRO A 121 -21.70 15.79 3.89
C PRO A 121 -20.29 16.05 3.33
N THR A 122 -19.71 17.21 3.62
CA THR A 122 -18.34 17.57 3.24
C THR A 122 -17.29 16.69 3.91
N THR A 123 -17.50 16.30 5.17
CA THR A 123 -16.63 15.37 5.90
C THR A 123 -16.66 13.98 5.26
N VAL A 124 -17.83 13.56 4.82
CA VAL A 124 -18.04 12.26 4.15
C VAL A 124 -17.40 12.26 2.76
N HIS A 125 -17.58 13.30 1.96
CA HIS A 125 -16.89 13.42 0.67
C HIS A 125 -15.37 13.38 0.85
N LYS A 126 -14.81 14.12 1.81
CA LYS A 126 -13.37 14.05 2.11
C LYS A 126 -12.93 12.64 2.51
N ALA A 127 -13.74 11.89 3.25
CA ALA A 127 -13.43 10.51 3.61
C ALA A 127 -13.47 9.55 2.41
N ILE A 128 -14.37 9.79 1.45
CA ILE A 128 -14.42 9.05 0.19
C ILE A 128 -13.20 9.38 -0.67
N ASP A 129 -12.91 10.68 -0.86
CA ASP A 129 -11.78 11.14 -1.68
C ASP A 129 -10.42 10.69 -1.14
N SER A 130 -10.29 10.57 0.19
CA SER A 130 -9.10 10.04 0.87
C SER A 130 -9.06 8.51 0.96
N GLY A 131 -10.06 7.80 0.43
CA GLY A 131 -10.15 6.34 0.47
C GLY A 131 -10.45 5.75 1.85
N ARG A 132 -10.77 6.58 2.85
CA ARG A 132 -11.11 6.13 4.21
C ARG A 132 -12.53 5.56 4.30
N LEU A 133 -13.42 5.91 3.37
CA LEU A 133 -14.78 5.43 3.29
C LEU A 133 -15.05 4.87 1.89
N ALA A 134 -15.41 3.58 1.81
CA ALA A 134 -15.83 2.96 0.56
C ALA A 134 -17.16 3.55 0.09
N ALA A 135 -17.20 3.96 -1.19
CA ALA A 135 -18.41 4.44 -1.84
C ALA A 135 -18.42 3.97 -3.30
N VAL A 136 -19.62 3.66 -3.79
CA VAL A 136 -19.86 3.37 -5.20
C VAL A 136 -19.97 4.70 -5.93
N ALA A 137 -19.12 4.89 -6.94
CA ALA A 137 -19.18 6.06 -7.83
C ALA A 137 -20.11 5.78 -9.01
N GLY A 138 -20.89 6.79 -9.39
CA GLY A 138 -21.83 6.69 -10.51
C GLY A 138 -22.53 8.02 -10.78
N ASN A 139 -23.44 8.05 -11.74
CA ASN A 139 -24.26 9.24 -12.01
C ASN A 139 -25.73 8.85 -11.90
N TRP A 140 -26.32 9.14 -10.74
CA TRP A 140 -27.73 8.83 -10.47
C TRP A 140 -28.53 10.11 -10.30
N ILE A 141 -29.83 10.08 -10.61
CA ILE A 141 -30.74 11.17 -10.25
C ILE A 141 -31.66 10.71 -9.12
N VAL A 142 -31.66 11.49 -8.05
CA VAL A 142 -32.55 11.31 -6.89
C VAL A 142 -33.32 12.62 -6.72
N GLY A 143 -34.62 12.58 -7.02
CA GLY A 143 -35.46 13.79 -7.09
C GLY A 143 -34.99 14.75 -8.19
N ARG A 144 -34.48 15.93 -7.79
CA ARG A 144 -33.94 16.96 -8.71
C ARG A 144 -32.41 17.04 -8.72
N ALA A 145 -31.72 16.21 -7.94
CA ALA A 145 -30.28 16.30 -7.76
C ALA A 145 -29.57 15.12 -8.44
N THR A 146 -28.39 15.42 -9.01
CA THR A 146 -27.45 14.40 -9.49
C THR A 146 -26.55 13.96 -8.35
N VAL A 147 -26.52 12.66 -8.09
CA VAL A 147 -25.72 12.02 -7.05
C VAL A 147 -24.53 11.34 -7.71
N LYS A 148 -23.34 11.62 -7.19
CA LYS A 148 -22.07 11.05 -7.68
C LYS A 148 -21.54 9.88 -6.85
N HIS A 149 -21.94 9.82 -5.58
CA HIS A 149 -21.46 8.83 -4.62
C HIS A 149 -22.63 8.25 -3.83
N ALA A 150 -22.65 6.93 -3.73
CA ALA A 150 -23.60 6.18 -2.91
C ALA A 150 -22.86 5.17 -2.04
N LEU A 151 -23.46 4.80 -0.91
CA LEU A 151 -22.97 3.80 0.02
C LEU A 151 -23.76 2.52 -0.17
N ASP A 152 -23.05 1.41 -0.34
CA ASP A 152 -23.57 0.05 -0.25
C ASP A 152 -23.57 -0.44 1.21
N ALA A 153 -23.89 -1.71 1.44
CA ALA A 153 -23.89 -2.28 2.78
C ALA A 153 -22.51 -2.15 3.48
N ALA A 154 -21.41 -2.39 2.73
CA ALA A 154 -20.05 -2.28 3.26
C ALA A 154 -19.67 -0.83 3.59
N GLY A 155 -19.99 0.11 2.71
CA GLY A 155 -19.78 1.55 2.92
C GLY A 155 -20.58 2.09 4.09
N ARG A 156 -21.82 1.59 4.31
CA ARG A 156 -22.61 1.92 5.52
C ARG A 156 -21.94 1.39 6.78
N ALA A 157 -21.52 0.12 6.82
CA ALA A 157 -20.82 -0.46 7.98
C ALA A 157 -19.53 0.33 8.31
N GLN A 158 -18.75 0.68 7.28
CA GLN A 158 -17.53 1.46 7.46
C GLN A 158 -17.83 2.90 7.94
N PHE A 159 -18.92 3.52 7.47
CA PHE A 159 -19.38 4.81 7.95
C PHE A 159 -19.65 4.77 9.46
N PHE A 160 -20.32 3.72 9.95
CA PHE A 160 -20.58 3.54 11.38
C PHE A 160 -19.28 3.41 12.18
N THR A 161 -18.36 2.56 11.76
CA THR A 161 -17.06 2.39 12.43
C THR A 161 -16.29 3.71 12.53
N LEU A 162 -16.36 4.56 11.50
CA LEU A 162 -15.64 5.84 11.47
C LEU A 162 -16.28 6.94 12.31
N TYR A 163 -17.61 6.98 12.40
CA TYR A 163 -18.32 8.15 12.92
C TYR A 163 -19.17 7.88 14.15
N ARG A 164 -19.36 6.63 14.59
CA ARG A 164 -20.19 6.31 15.79
C ARG A 164 -19.72 6.98 17.07
N GLU A 165 -18.41 7.24 17.19
CA GLU A 165 -17.82 7.90 18.36
C GLU A 165 -17.88 9.43 18.28
N ASN A 166 -18.39 9.99 17.17
CA ASN A 166 -18.54 11.43 17.01
C ASN A 166 -19.69 11.93 17.89
N SER A 167 -19.47 13.01 18.64
CA SER A 167 -20.46 13.62 19.53
C SER A 167 -21.73 14.08 18.83
N HIS A 168 -21.68 14.31 17.52
CA HIS A 168 -22.82 14.72 16.70
C HIS A 168 -23.51 13.56 15.97
N PHE A 169 -23.04 12.33 16.18
CA PHE A 169 -23.58 11.16 15.52
C PHE A 169 -24.99 10.84 16.02
N GLN A 170 -25.92 10.71 15.08
CA GLN A 170 -27.32 10.35 15.38
C GLN A 170 -27.58 8.90 14.99
N HIS A 171 -28.10 8.12 15.95
CA HIS A 171 -28.58 6.77 15.70
C HIS A 171 -29.99 6.85 15.10
N CYS A 172 -30.16 6.37 13.87
CA CYS A 172 -31.48 6.14 13.27
C CYS A 172 -32.02 4.72 13.56
N GLN A 173 -33.34 4.54 13.50
CA GLN A 173 -33.97 3.23 13.73
C GLN A 173 -33.92 2.32 12.48
N ASP A 174 -33.64 2.90 11.31
CA ASP A 174 -33.67 2.20 10.01
C ASP A 174 -32.33 1.58 9.61
N CYS A 175 -31.28 1.71 10.43
CA CYS A 175 -29.98 1.12 10.17
C CYS A 175 -29.60 0.15 11.29
N PRO A 176 -29.13 -1.07 10.95
CA PRO A 176 -28.58 -1.97 11.94
C PRO A 176 -27.24 -1.41 12.42
N HIS A 177 -27.24 -0.77 13.59
CA HIS A 177 -26.01 -0.27 14.26
C HIS A 177 -25.34 -1.34 15.13
N ASP A 178 -26.00 -2.49 15.30
CA ASP A 178 -25.64 -3.51 16.29
C ASP A 178 -25.01 -4.79 15.71
N GLU A 179 -24.83 -4.90 14.40
CA GLU A 179 -24.12 -6.04 13.80
C GLU A 179 -22.75 -5.59 13.27
N VAL A 180 -21.74 -5.91 14.09
CA VAL A 180 -20.30 -5.69 13.87
C VAL A 180 -19.78 -6.53 12.69
#